data_AF-A0A3N6H3T1-F1
#
_entry.id   AF-A0A3N6H3T1-F1
#
_cell.length_a   1.000
_cell.length_b   1.000
_cell.length_c   1.000
_cell.angle_alpha   90.00
_cell.angle_beta   90.00
_cell.angle_gamma   90.00
#
_symmetry.space_group_name_H-M   'P 1'
#
loop_
_entity.id
_entity.type
_entity.pdbx_description
1 polymer ?
#
loop_
_entity_poly.entity_id
_entity_poly.type
_entity_poly.pdbx_seq_one_letter_code
_entity_poly.pdbx_strand_id
1 'polypeptide(L)' 'MTRKVADCRKYPSEMNCSLTITGEEDEVVRAASEHAASVHGHEDGPELREQVRGMLEDERVSV' A
#
# COMPACT_ATOMS: atom_id res chain seq x y z
N MET A 1 -13.59 -3.87 -11.29
CA MET A 1 -12.22 -4.39 -11.09
C MET A 1 -12.18 -5.09 -9.75
N THR A 2 -11.24 -6.01 -9.53
CA THR A 2 -11.03 -6.60 -8.19
C THR A 2 -10.46 -5.53 -7.27
N ARG A 3 -11.04 -5.34 -6.08
CA ARG A 3 -10.49 -4.42 -5.06
C ARG A 3 -9.12 -4.90 -4.62
N LYS A 4 -8.25 -3.98 -4.23
CA LYS A 4 -6.87 -4.24 -3.82
C LYS A 4 -6.67 -3.96 -2.34
N VAL A 5 -5.62 -4.57 -1.78
CA VAL A 5 -5.20 -4.44 -0.40
C VAL A 5 -3.70 -4.13 -0.37
N ALA A 6 -3.32 -3.02 0.27
CA ALA A 6 -1.97 -2.79 0.78
C ALA A 6 -1.96 -3.08 2.28
N ASP A 7 -1.31 -4.16 2.71
CA ASP A 7 -1.21 -4.53 4.12
C ASP A 7 0.17 -4.19 4.69
N CYS A 8 0.30 -3.00 5.29
CA CYS A 8 1.57 -2.53 5.84
C CYS A 8 2.11 -3.43 6.95
N ARG A 9 1.25 -4.24 7.60
CA ARG A 9 1.66 -5.18 8.67
C ARG A 9 2.56 -6.29 8.14
N LYS A 10 2.50 -6.60 6.85
CA LYS A 10 3.31 -7.65 6.20
C LYS A 10 4.74 -7.18 5.92
N TYR A 11 5.00 -5.88 6.03
CA TYR A 11 6.30 -5.27 5.74
C TYR A 11 6.92 -4.77 7.04
N PRO A 12 7.79 -5.57 7.68
CA PRO A 12 8.43 -5.17 8.92
C PRO A 12 9.24 -3.88 8.70
N SER A 13 8.94 -2.87 9.51
CA SER A 13 9.55 -1.54 9.47
C SER A 13 9.71 -1.02 10.90
N GLU A 14 10.63 -0.09 11.12
CA GLU A 14 10.82 0.54 12.44
C GLU A 14 9.52 1.21 12.95
N MET A 15 8.68 1.68 12.03
CA MET A 15 7.40 2.34 12.33
C MET A 15 6.28 1.37 12.74
N ASN A 16 6.45 0.05 12.52
CA ASN A 16 5.51 -0.99 12.95
C ASN A 16 4.04 -0.70 12.58
N CYS A 17 3.81 -0.24 11.34
CA CYS A 17 2.50 0.21 10.90
C CYS A 17 1.43 -0.90 10.98
N SER A 18 0.29 -0.58 11.61
CA SER A 18 -0.86 -1.48 11.69
C SER A 18 -1.87 -1.27 10.55
N LEU A 19 -1.53 -0.44 9.56
CA LEU A 19 -2.45 -0.02 8.51
C LEU A 19 -2.70 -1.12 7.49
N THR A 20 -3.95 -1.21 7.07
CA THR A 20 -4.37 -1.95 5.88
C THR A 20 -5.25 -1.01 5.07
N ILE A 21 -4.86 -0.76 3.82
CA ILE A 21 -5.54 0.18 2.92
C ILE A 21 -6.21 -0.63 1.81
N THR A 22 -7.53 -0.48 1.63
CA THR A 22 -8.28 -1.23 0.62
C THR A 22 -9.17 -0.32 -0.23
N GLY A 23 -9.28 -0.62 -1.53
CA GLY A 23 -9.92 0.27 -2.51
C GLY A 23 -9.72 -0.20 -3.95
N GLU A 24 -9.99 0.68 -4.91
CA GLU A 24 -9.51 0.47 -6.28
C GLU A 24 -7.99 0.60 -6.35
N GLU A 25 -7.36 -0.05 -7.34
CA GLU A 25 -5.90 -0.15 -7.42
C GLU A 25 -5.20 1.22 -7.36
N ASP A 26 -5.65 2.19 -8.15
CA ASP A 26 -5.03 3.52 -8.18
C ASP A 26 -5.25 4.32 -6.89
N GLU A 27 -6.39 4.12 -6.21
CA GLU A 27 -6.64 4.73 -4.90
C GLU A 27 -5.69 4.19 -3.84
N VAL A 28 -5.50 2.87 -3.84
CA VAL A 28 -4.61 2.19 -2.89
C VAL A 28 -3.15 2.54 -3.17
N VAL A 29 -2.71 2.56 -4.43
CA VAL A 29 -1.34 2.96 -4.81
C VAL A 29 -1.07 4.38 -4.31
N ARG A 30 -1.98 5.33 -4.55
CA ARG A 30 -1.79 6.72 -4.10
C ARG A 30 -1.66 6.78 -2.57
N ALA A 31 -2.63 6.23 -1.84
CA ALA A 31 -2.67 6.32 -0.39
C ALA A 31 -1.48 5.60 0.29
N ALA A 32 -1.10 4.42 -0.22
CA ALA A 32 0.05 3.69 0.32
C ALA A 32 1.39 4.38 0.00
N SER A 33 1.53 5.02 -1.17
CA SER A 33 2.73 5.79 -1.52
C SER A 33 2.86 7.05 -0.67
N GLU A 34 1.75 7.78 -0.44
CA GLU A 34 1.71 8.93 0.47
C GLU A 34 2.09 8.54 1.91
N HIS A 35 1.64 7.37 2.37
CA HIS A 35 2.05 6.81 3.66
C HIS A 35 3.54 6.47 3.70
N ALA A 36 4.05 5.78 2.67
CA ALA A 36 5.47 5.43 2.56
C ALA A 36 6.36 6.68 2.59
N ALA A 37 5.99 7.74 1.87
CA ALA A 37 6.74 8.99 1.88
C ALA A 37 6.65 9.73 3.22
N SER A 38 5.44 9.91 3.75
CA SER A 38 5.24 10.74 4.94
C SER A 38 5.70 10.09 6.24
N VAL A 39 5.65 8.75 6.32
CA VAL A 39 5.92 8.00 7.55
C VAL A 39 7.28 7.29 7.50
N HIS A 40 7.73 6.84 6.33
CA HIS A 40 9.00 6.12 6.15
C HIS A 40 10.05 6.93 5.41
N GLY A 41 9.73 8.16 4.96
CA GLY A 41 10.69 9.06 4.31
C GLY A 41 11.10 8.64 2.90
N HIS A 42 10.36 7.72 2.26
CA HIS A 42 10.59 7.37 0.86
C HIS A 42 10.28 8.54 -0.08
N GLU A 43 10.94 8.60 -1.23
CA GLU A 43 10.61 9.58 -2.25
C GLU A 43 9.30 9.18 -2.97
N ASP A 44 8.27 10.04 -2.94
CA ASP A 44 7.04 9.83 -3.72
C ASP A 44 7.30 10.11 -5.20
N GLY A 45 7.77 9.06 -5.89
CA GLY A 45 8.05 9.06 -7.31
C GLY A 45 7.39 7.87 -8.03
N PRO A 46 7.52 7.82 -9.36
CA PRO A 46 6.96 6.74 -10.17
C PRO A 46 7.51 5.36 -9.77
N GLU A 47 8.78 5.29 -9.36
CA GLU A 47 9.41 4.04 -8.91
C GLU A 47 8.77 3.51 -7.62
N LEU A 48 8.50 4.37 -6.62
CA LEU A 48 7.80 3.97 -5.40
C LEU A 48 6.39 3.47 -5.71
N ARG A 49 5.67 4.14 -6.61
CA ARG A 49 4.30 3.77 -6.99
C ARG A 49 4.25 2.43 -7.72
N GLU A 50 5.24 2.14 -8.56
CA GLU A 50 5.36 0.83 -9.22
C GLU A 50 5.66 -0.29 -8.21
N GLN A 51 6.59 -0.04 -7.28
CA GLN A 51 6.87 -0.96 -6.18
C GLN A 51 5.62 -1.25 -5.34
N VAL A 52 4.90 -0.20 -4.92
CA VAL A 52 3.65 -0.32 -4.17
C VAL A 52 2.62 -1.11 -4.96
N ARG A 53 2.48 -0.88 -6.27
CA ARG A 53 1.54 -1.64 -7.12
C ARG A 53 1.88 -3.14 -7.15
N GLY A 54 3.16 -3.49 -7.21
CA GLY A 54 3.63 -4.88 -7.14
C GLY A 54 3.41 -5.56 -5.78
N MET A 55 3.19 -4.79 -4.72
CA MET A 55 2.92 -5.28 -3.36
C MET A 55 1.42 -5.56 -3.10
N LEU A 56 0.52 -5.05 -3.95
CA LEU A 56 -0.91 -5.13 -3.70
C LEU A 56 -1.43 -6.56 -3.86
N GLU A 57 -2.27 -6.97 -2.93
CA GLU A 57 -2.99 -8.23 -2.99
C GLU A 57 -4.46 -7.99 -3.39
N ASP A 58 -5.11 -8.97 -4.00
CA ASP A 58 -6.55 -8.91 -4.22
C ASP A 58 -7.30 -8.99 -2.89
N GLU A 59 -8.30 -8.13 -2.72
CA GLU A 59 -9.18 -8.15 -1.55
C GLU A 59 -10.01 -9.43 -1.58
N ARG A 60 -9.69 -10.36 -0.68
CA ARG A 60 -10.50 -11.56 -0.48
C ARG A 60 -11.76 -11.17 0.27
N VAL A 61 -12.90 -11.22 -0.42
CA VAL A 61 -14.21 -11.12 0.23
C VAL A 61 -14.42 -12.41 1.02
N SER A 62 -14.41 -12.31 2.35
CA SER A 62 -14.90 -13.40 3.19
C SER A 62 -16.40 -13.50 2.98
N VAL A 63 -16.84 -14.61 2.37
CA VAL A 63 -18.25 -15.04 2.36
C VAL A 63 -18.63 -15.69 3.68
#